data_AF-A0A124FS08-F1
#
_entry.id   AF-A0A124FS08-F1
#
_cell.length_a   1.000
_cell.length_b   1.000
_cell.length_c   1.000
_cell.angle_alpha   90.00
_cell.angle_beta   90.00
_cell.angle_gamma   90.00
#
_symmetry.space_group_name_H-M   'P 1'
#
loop_
_entity.id
_entity.type
_entity.pdbx_description
1 polymer ?
#
loop_
_entity_poly.entity_id
_entity_poly.type
_entity_poly.pdbx_seq_one_letter_code
_entity_poly.pdbx_strand_id
1 'polypeptide(L)' 'VRDGVALLAKIGVIPILRPISASPLRAGEITVKRPSAERLLRLASMTREILVQHDLDPRRARTMCLPCTGCDLTPFRDV' A
#
# COMPACT_ATOMS: atom_id res chain seq x y z
N VAL A 1 -9.64 6.45 3.04
CA VAL A 1 -8.46 5.54 2.95
C VAL A 1 -8.21 4.87 4.29
N ARG A 2 -7.99 5.64 5.36
CA ARG A 2 -7.73 5.12 6.72
C ARG A 2 -8.71 4.03 7.16
N ASP A 3 -10.02 4.30 7.09
CA ASP A 3 -11.04 3.38 7.58
C ASP A 3 -11.03 2.03 6.84
N GLY A 4 -10.79 2.07 5.52
CA GLY A 4 -10.65 0.86 4.71
C GLY A 4 -9.41 0.04 5.07
N VAL A 5 -8.28 0.71 5.29
CA VAL A 5 -7.04 0.05 5.74
C VAL A 5 -7.22 -0.57 7.13
N ALA A 6 -7.84 0.16 8.06
CA ALA A 6 -8.14 -0.31 9.40
C ALA A 6 -9.11 -1.50 9.38
N LEU A 7 -10.16 -1.46 8.56
CA LEU A 7 -11.09 -2.58 8.40
C LEU A 7 -10.38 -3.85 7.90
N LEU A 8 -9.51 -3.71 6.90
CA LEU A 8 -8.73 -4.84 6.36
C LEU A 8 -7.75 -5.40 7.40
N ALA A 9 -7.00 -4.53 8.08
CA ALA A 9 -6.07 -4.96 9.12
C ALA A 9 -6.80 -5.67 10.29
N LYS A 10 -7.98 -5.17 10.67
CA LYS A 10 -8.81 -5.79 11.71
C LYS A 10 -9.21 -7.23 11.39
N ILE A 11 -9.35 -7.59 10.12
CA ILE A 11 -9.69 -8.96 9.68
C ILE A 11 -8.45 -9.80 9.29
N GLY A 12 -7.24 -9.33 9.62
CA GLY A 12 -5.99 -10.06 9.40
C GLY A 12 -5.38 -9.90 8.00
N VAL A 13 -5.92 -9.01 7.16
CA VAL A 13 -5.33 -8.70 5.85
C VAL A 13 -4.17 -7.73 6.04
N ILE A 14 -3.06 -7.97 5.32
CA ILE A 14 -1.91 -7.06 5.26
C ILE A 14 -2.06 -6.15 4.03
N PRO A 15 -2.64 -4.94 4.15
CA PRO A 15 -2.73 -3.98 3.05
C PRO A 15 -1.36 -3.48 2.58
N ILE A 16 -1.26 -3.28 1.26
CA ILE A 16 -0.11 -2.68 0.56
C ILE A 16 -0.54 -1.40 -0.16
N LEU A 17 0.41 -0.52 -0.47
CA LEU A 17 0.14 0.73 -1.17
C LEU A 17 0.72 0.73 -2.59
N ARG A 18 -0.16 0.66 -3.59
CA ARG A 18 0.20 0.81 -5.02
C ARG A 18 -0.21 2.18 -5.55
N PRO A 19 0.71 3.01 -6.08
CA PRO A 19 0.32 4.19 -6.83
C PRO A 19 -0.34 3.77 -8.15
N ILE A 20 -1.51 4.31 -8.45
CA ILE A 20 -2.12 4.14 -9.77
C ILE A 20 -1.23 4.76 -10.84
N SER A 21 -1.01 4.02 -11.92
CA SER A 21 -0.22 4.45 -13.08
C SER A 21 -1.10 4.40 -14.33
N ALA A 22 -0.95 5.39 -15.21
CA ALA A 22 -1.69 5.40 -16.47
C ALA A 22 -1.19 4.24 -17.35
N SER A 23 -2.11 3.42 -17.85
CA SER A 23 -1.78 2.41 -18.85
C SER A 23 -1.82 3.05 -20.24
N PRO A 24 -0.76 2.91 -21.07
CA PRO A 24 -0.78 3.37 -22.46
C PRO A 24 -1.91 2.76 -23.27
N LEU A 25 -2.31 1.52 -22.94
CA LEU A 25 -3.39 0.80 -23.63
C LEU A 25 -4.78 1.41 -23.39
N ARG A 26 -4.92 2.32 -22.42
CA ARG A 26 -6.18 3.01 -22.10
C ARG A 26 -6.06 4.53 -22.24
N ALA A 27 -5.10 4.98 -23.06
CA ALA A 27 -4.91 6.39 -23.33
C ALA A 27 -6.18 6.99 -23.96
N GLY A 28 -6.65 8.11 -23.42
CA GLY A 28 -7.87 8.79 -23.87
C GLY A 28 -9.18 8.24 -23.29
N GLU A 29 -9.19 7.01 -22.75
CA GLU A 29 -10.38 6.45 -22.09
C GLU A 29 -10.50 6.87 -20.62
N ILE A 30 -9.37 6.94 -19.92
CA ILE A 30 -9.35 7.25 -18.49
C ILE A 30 -8.31 8.31 -18.17
N THR A 31 -8.69 9.25 -17.30
CA THR A 31 -7.77 10.23 -16.73
C THR A 31 -7.22 9.70 -15.43
N VAL A 32 -5.93 9.39 -15.41
CA VAL A 32 -5.23 8.95 -14.19
C VAL A 32 -4.30 10.07 -13.72
N LYS A 33 -4.57 10.61 -12.54
CA LYS A 33 -3.63 11.51 -11.84
C LYS A 33 -2.88 10.73 -10.78
N ARG A 34 -1.58 10.49 -11.03
CA ARG A 34 -0.71 9.85 -10.03
C ARG A 34 -0.65 10.72 -8.76
N PRO A 35 -0.80 10.13 -7.55
CA PRO A 35 -0.59 10.86 -6.31
C PRO A 35 0.82 11.41 -6.18
N SER A 36 0.99 12.53 -5.45
CA SER A 36 2.32 13.06 -5.13
C SER A 36 3.11 12.09 -4.24
N ALA A 37 4.44 12.15 -4.32
CA ALA A 37 5.33 11.36 -3.48
C ALA A 37 5.06 11.57 -1.98
N GLU A 38 4.87 12.82 -1.55
CA GLU A 38 4.53 13.17 -0.17
C GLU A 38 3.22 12.49 0.30
N ARG A 39 2.19 12.47 -0.54
CA ARG A 39 0.94 11.77 -0.22
C ARG A 39 1.17 10.26 -0.08
N LEU A 40 1.99 9.66 -0.95
CA LEU A 40 2.30 8.23 -0.88
C LEU A 40 3.04 7.88 0.42
N LEU A 41 4.07 8.65 0.78
CA LEU A 41 4.82 8.44 2.02
C LEU A 41 3.91 8.59 3.25
N ARG A 42 3.09 9.63 3.30
CA ARG A 42 2.12 9.81 4.41
C ARG A 42 1.14 8.64 4.54
N LEU A 43 0.63 8.14 3.42
CA LEU A 43 -0.27 6.98 3.41
C LEU A 43 0.44 5.68 3.81
N ALA A 44 1.70 5.51 3.40
CA ALA A 44 2.50 4.34 3.77
C ALA A 44 2.81 4.33 5.29
N SER A 45 3.18 5.49 5.86
CA SER A 45 3.37 5.65 7.32
C SER A 45 2.07 5.38 8.09
N MET A 46 0.95 5.95 7.65
CA MET A 46 -0.37 5.67 8.24
C MET A 46 -0.71 4.17 8.17
N THR A 47 -0.39 3.51 7.07
CA THR A 47 -0.63 2.06 6.93
C THR A 47 0.25 1.28 7.92
N ARG A 48 1.52 1.65 8.08
CA ARG A 48 2.44 1.07 9.08
C ARG A 48 1.86 1.16 10.49
N GLU A 49 1.38 2.33 10.90
CA GLU A 49 0.78 2.54 12.22
C GLU A 49 -0.41 1.61 12.47
N ILE A 50 -1.31 1.47 11.48
CA ILE A 50 -2.48 0.59 11.58
C ILE A 50 -2.06 -0.88 11.67
N LEU A 51 -1.08 -1.31 10.88
CA LEU A 51 -0.57 -2.67 10.93
C LEU A 51 0.00 -3.00 12.32
N VAL A 52 0.74 -2.06 12.94
CA VAL A 52 1.23 -2.21 14.33
C VAL A 52 0.07 -2.39 15.31
N GLN A 53 -1.00 -1.62 15.18
CA GLN A 53 -2.18 -1.71 16.07
C GLN A 53 -2.88 -3.07 16.00
N HIS A 54 -2.71 -3.81 14.90
CA HIS A 54 -3.34 -5.11 14.67
C HIS A 54 -2.35 -6.29 14.70
N ASP A 55 -1.12 -6.08 15.20
CA ASP A 55 -0.06 -7.10 15.27
C ASP A 55 0.25 -7.78 13.92
N LEU A 56 0.17 -7.00 12.83
CA LEU A 56 0.45 -7.46 11.48
C LEU A 56 1.85 -7.00 11.04
N ASP A 57 2.70 -7.96 10.68
CA ASP A 57 4.07 -7.69 10.23
C ASP A 57 4.32 -8.27 8.82
N PRO A 58 4.37 -7.43 7.76
CA PRO A 58 4.62 -7.86 6.39
C PRO A 58 6.00 -8.51 6.21
N ARG A 59 6.97 -8.26 7.10
CA ARG A 59 8.30 -8.89 7.03
C ARG A 59 8.26 -10.38 7.36
N ARG A 60 7.21 -10.84 8.02
CA ARG A 60 6.97 -12.25 8.36
C ARG A 60 6.18 -13.00 7.30
N ALA A 61 5.73 -12.30 6.25
CA ALA A 61 4.99 -12.92 5.15
C ALA A 61 5.87 -13.92 4.40
N ARG A 62 5.28 -15.09 4.10
CA ARG A 62 5.95 -16.17 3.34
C ARG A 62 5.70 -16.09 1.83
N THR A 63 4.80 -15.20 1.41
CA THR A 63 4.43 -14.96 0.01
C THR A 63 5.19 -13.76 -0.55
N MET A 64 5.59 -13.84 -1.82
CA MET A 64 6.63 -12.98 -2.41
C MET A 64 6.31 -11.48 -2.53
N CYS A 65 5.05 -11.07 -2.72
CA CYS A 65 4.74 -9.67 -3.04
C CYS A 65 5.15 -8.66 -1.94
N LEU A 66 4.99 -9.04 -0.67
CA LEU A 66 5.34 -8.19 0.47
C LEU A 66 6.86 -8.01 0.62
N PRO A 67 7.70 -9.05 0.57
CA PRO A 67 9.14 -8.86 0.65
C PRO A 67 9.80 -8.30 -0.63
N CYS A 68 9.16 -8.39 -1.81
CA CYS A 68 9.82 -7.99 -3.06
C CYS A 68 9.86 -6.47 -3.30
N THR A 69 8.93 -5.71 -2.70
CA THR A 69 8.79 -4.24 -2.80
C THR A 69 8.78 -3.66 -4.23
N GLY A 70 8.61 -4.50 -5.25
CA GLY A 70 8.78 -4.08 -6.64
C GLY A 70 7.63 -3.19 -7.16
N CYS A 71 6.40 -3.62 -6.94
CA CYS A 71 5.22 -2.91 -7.46
C CYS A 71 4.55 -1.99 -6.43
N ASP A 72 4.87 -2.17 -5.14
CA ASP A 72 4.12 -1.64 -4.02
C ASP A 72 5.05 -1.08 -2.95
N LEU A 73 4.62 -0.02 -2.27
CA LEU A 73 5.24 0.40 -1.02
C LEU A 73 4.76 -0.53 0.08
N THR A 74 5.70 -1.28 0.64
CA THR A 74 5.50 -2.18 1.76
C THR A 74 5.93 -1.49 3.05
N PRO A 75 4.96 -1.20 3.96
CA PRO A 75 5.28 -0.70 5.29
C PRO A 75 6.38 -1.53 5.97
N PHE A 76 7.21 -0.92 6.82
CA PHE A 76 8.35 -1.53 7.54
C PHE A 76 9.59 -1.86 6.70
N ARG A 77 9.48 -1.95 5.36
CA ARG A 77 10.62 -2.12 4.46
C ARG A 77 10.99 -0.81 3.78
N ASP A 78 10.00 -0.19 3.13
CA ASP A 78 10.23 1.03 2.35
C ASP A 78 10.11 2.31 3.21
N VAL A 79 9.40 2.23 4.35
CA VAL A 79 9.12 3.31 5.33
C VAL A 79 8.96 2.77 6.75
#